data_AF-A0A6G1RBB2-F1
#
_entry.id   AF-A0A6G1RBB2-F1
#
_cell.length_a   1.000
_cell.length_b   1.000
_cell.length_c   1.000
_cell.angle_alpha   90.00
_cell.angle_beta   90.00
_cell.angle_gamma   90.00
#
_symmetry.space_group_name_H-M   'P 1'
#
loop_
_entity.id
_entity.type
_entity.pdbx_description
1 polymer ?
#
loop_
_entity_poly.entity_id
_entity_poly.type
_entity_poly.pdbx_seq_one_letter_code
_entity_poly.pdbx_strand_id
1 'polypeptide(L)'
;SDRAYQSLGQETDELCEPVQANSQPSYHHGNGPYNDVNIPGCWFFKLPHKDGNANNVGSPFAKDFLPRMEDGTLRAAVGRTHGTRALEINKMISFWRNAHKRISSQMVVWLKKGELPRVVTRHPDYNEEENYGAILPQVVTAGTITRRAVEPTWLTASNARADRVGSELKAMVQVPPGYSLVGADVDSQELWIAAVLGEAHFAGMHGCTAFGWMTLQGKKSNATDLHSKTAATVGISREHAKVFNYGRIYGAGQPFAERLLMQFNHRLTQQQAREKAQQMYAVTKGIRRFRLSEE
;
A
#
# COMPACT_ATOMS: atom_id res chain seq x y z
N SER A 1 46.95 71.48 21.08
CA SER A 1 46.31 72.68 20.53
C SER A 1 45.65 72.24 19.24
N ASP A 2 44.34 72.28 19.05
CA ASP A 2 43.36 73.21 19.59
C ASP A 2 41.97 72.60 19.74
N ARG A 3 41.23 73.20 20.68
CA ARG A 3 39.85 72.91 21.06
C ARG A 3 38.86 73.65 20.17
N ALA A 4 37.65 73.07 20.15
CA ALA A 4 36.32 73.71 20.08
C ALA A 4 35.81 74.18 18.71
N TYR A 5 34.67 73.63 18.29
CA TYR A 5 33.31 74.23 18.30
C TYR A 5 32.35 73.18 17.65
N GLN A 6 31.42 72.57 18.43
CA GLN A 6 29.95 72.77 18.35
C GLN A 6 29.37 72.85 16.93
N SER A 7 28.23 72.28 16.54
CA SER A 7 27.15 71.46 17.10
C SER A 7 26.12 71.34 15.96
N LEU A 8 25.42 70.19 15.83
CA LEU A 8 24.02 70.00 15.35
C LEU A 8 23.86 68.80 14.41
N GLY A 9 22.89 67.93 14.75
CA GLY A 9 22.32 66.93 13.84
C GLY A 9 22.34 65.51 14.39
N GLN A 10 21.47 65.22 15.36
CA GLN A 10 21.05 63.85 15.64
C GLN A 10 20.09 63.40 14.53
N GLU A 11 20.47 62.40 13.75
CA GLU A 11 19.54 61.42 13.17
C GLU A 11 20.13 60.04 13.45
N THR A 12 19.53 59.37 14.43
CA THR A 12 19.77 57.97 14.72
C THR A 12 19.07 57.14 13.65
N ASP A 13 19.83 56.59 12.70
CA ASP A 13 19.39 55.46 11.88
C ASP A 13 19.17 54.26 12.81
N GLU A 14 17.94 54.12 13.31
CA GLU A 14 17.47 52.87 13.88
C GLU A 14 17.47 51.83 12.76
N LEU A 15 18.47 50.94 12.80
CA LEU A 15 18.46 49.65 12.13
C LEU A 15 17.19 48.90 12.55
N CYS A 16 16.12 49.08 11.77
CA CYS A 16 14.94 48.25 11.83
C CYS A 16 15.35 46.86 11.31
N GLU A 17 15.69 45.95 12.22
CA GLU A 17 15.79 44.54 11.87
C GLU A 17 14.47 44.13 11.19
N PRO A 18 14.50 43.53 9.99
CA PRO A 18 13.28 43.07 9.37
C PRO A 18 12.76 41.93 10.23
N VAL A 19 11.69 42.23 10.99
CA VAL A 19 10.85 41.24 11.62
C VAL A 19 10.45 40.24 10.53
N GLN A 20 11.07 39.06 10.52
CA GLN A 20 10.62 37.95 9.70
C GLN A 20 9.25 37.54 10.23
N ALA A 21 8.21 38.23 9.78
CA ALA A 21 6.85 37.77 9.90
C ALA A 21 6.83 36.39 9.24
N ASN A 22 6.58 35.34 10.03
CA ASN A 22 6.34 34.00 9.53
C ASN A 22 5.14 34.08 8.56
N SER A 23 5.42 34.26 7.27
CA SER A 23 4.43 34.36 6.21
C SER A 23 3.72 33.03 5.96
N GLN A 24 4.00 32.00 6.75
CA GLN A 24 3.44 30.66 6.62
C GLN A 24 1.91 30.71 6.65
N PRO A 25 1.24 30.05 5.69
CA PRO A 25 -0.21 29.91 5.73
C PRO A 25 -0.65 29.12 6.98
N SER A 26 -1.55 29.71 7.76
CA SER A 26 -2.07 29.13 9.02
C SER A 26 -2.79 27.79 8.84
N TYR A 27 -3.22 27.48 7.62
CA TYR A 27 -3.94 26.27 7.26
C TYR A 27 -3.05 25.10 6.83
N HIS A 28 -1.73 25.29 6.66
CA HIS A 28 -0.84 24.24 6.20
C HIS A 28 0.06 23.70 7.32
N HIS A 29 -0.25 22.47 7.77
CA HIS A 29 0.48 21.76 8.83
C HIS A 29 1.53 20.76 8.30
N GLY A 30 1.91 20.86 7.03
CA GLY A 30 2.88 19.95 6.40
C GLY A 30 4.34 20.35 6.62
N ASN A 31 5.25 19.71 5.88
CA ASN A 31 6.68 19.85 6.08
C ASN A 31 7.22 21.10 5.35
N GLY A 32 7.58 22.14 6.10
CA GLY A 32 7.93 23.47 5.60
C GLY A 32 7.07 24.58 6.24
N PRO A 33 7.04 25.80 5.69
CA PRO A 33 7.61 26.20 4.40
C PRO A 33 9.14 26.23 4.42
N TYR A 34 9.75 25.91 3.29
CA TYR A 34 11.18 26.10 3.07
C TYR A 34 11.38 27.42 2.32
N ASN A 35 12.27 28.27 2.85
CA ASN A 35 12.58 29.61 2.32
C ASN A 35 13.83 29.60 1.42
N ASP A 36 14.26 28.42 0.97
CA ASP A 36 15.41 28.23 0.08
C ASP A 36 15.15 28.78 -1.34
N VAL A 37 13.89 28.90 -1.74
CA VAL A 37 13.46 29.50 -3.00
C VAL A 37 12.56 30.71 -2.71
N ASN A 38 13.14 31.91 -2.77
CA ASN A 38 12.45 33.16 -2.42
C ASN A 38 11.69 33.76 -3.61
N ILE A 39 10.57 33.13 -3.98
CA ILE A 39 9.65 33.66 -5.01
C ILE A 39 8.49 34.38 -4.31
N PRO A 40 8.26 35.68 -4.58
CA PRO A 40 7.18 36.45 -3.97
C PRO A 40 5.81 35.78 -4.14
N GLY A 41 5.06 35.62 -3.05
CA GLY A 41 3.72 35.05 -3.06
C GLY A 41 3.65 33.52 -3.17
N CYS A 42 4.78 32.81 -3.08
CA CYS A 42 4.82 31.35 -3.12
C CYS A 42 5.42 30.77 -1.83
N TRP A 43 4.88 29.62 -1.39
CA TRP A 43 5.45 28.80 -0.33
C TRP A 43 5.78 27.42 -0.86
N PHE A 44 6.99 26.95 -0.55
CA PHE A 44 7.44 25.63 -0.93
C PHE A 44 7.34 24.66 0.24
N PHE A 45 6.59 23.59 0.03
CA PHE A 45 6.42 22.53 1.01
C PHE A 45 7.00 21.24 0.48
N LYS A 46 7.76 20.55 1.33
CA LYS A 46 8.36 19.28 0.98
C LYS A 46 7.29 18.20 0.97
N LEU A 47 7.28 17.40 -0.11
CA LEU A 47 6.40 16.23 -0.20
C LEU A 47 6.70 15.25 0.95
N PRO A 48 5.66 14.71 1.61
CA PRO A 48 5.86 13.76 2.70
C PRO A 48 6.44 12.45 2.18
N HIS A 49 7.46 11.92 2.87
CA HIS A 49 8.07 10.64 2.56
C HIS A 49 7.48 9.53 3.43
N LYS A 50 7.26 8.33 2.88
CA LYS A 50 6.65 7.20 3.59
C LYS A 50 7.41 6.79 4.86
N ASP A 51 8.73 6.92 4.84
CA ASP A 51 9.63 6.57 5.95
C ASP A 51 9.91 7.78 6.88
N GLY A 52 9.17 8.87 6.74
CA GLY A 52 9.21 10.02 7.65
C GLY A 52 9.69 11.32 7.00
N ASN A 53 9.21 12.44 7.54
CA ASN A 53 9.35 13.80 6.97
C ASN A 53 10.80 14.29 6.77
N ALA A 54 11.76 13.74 7.51
CA ALA A 54 13.17 14.08 7.33
C ALA A 54 13.71 13.63 5.96
N ASN A 55 13.17 12.54 5.39
CA ASN A 55 13.68 11.94 4.16
C ASN A 55 13.24 12.70 2.90
N ASN A 56 14.12 12.77 1.90
CA ASN A 56 13.80 13.36 0.60
C ASN A 56 13.10 12.33 -0.29
N VAL A 57 12.09 12.78 -1.04
CA VAL A 57 11.32 11.92 -1.95
C VAL A 57 12.07 11.57 -3.24
N GLY A 58 13.08 12.38 -3.60
CA GLY A 58 13.91 12.22 -4.79
C GLY A 58 13.15 12.51 -6.09
N SER A 59 12.10 11.75 -6.37
CA SER A 59 11.27 11.90 -7.57
C SER A 59 9.76 11.81 -7.23
N PRO A 60 8.93 12.76 -7.72
CA PRO A 60 7.48 12.66 -7.60
C PRO A 60 6.90 11.53 -8.48
N PHE A 61 7.71 10.93 -9.36
CA PHE A 61 7.35 9.77 -10.19
C PHE A 61 7.69 8.43 -9.54
N ALA A 62 8.21 8.45 -8.30
CA ALA A 62 8.55 7.23 -7.59
C ALA A 62 7.31 6.37 -7.30
N LYS A 63 7.54 5.07 -7.11
CA LYS A 63 6.50 4.06 -6.87
C LYS A 63 5.55 4.44 -5.72
N ASP A 64 6.08 5.10 -4.70
CA ASP A 64 5.34 5.50 -3.50
C ASP A 64 4.27 6.56 -3.77
N PHE A 65 4.39 7.32 -4.87
CA PHE A 65 3.42 8.35 -5.26
C PHE A 65 2.38 7.84 -6.25
N LEU A 66 2.55 6.64 -6.83
CA LEU A 66 1.57 6.08 -7.76
C LEU A 66 0.14 6.03 -7.17
N PRO A 67 -0.08 5.63 -5.90
CA PRO A 67 -1.42 5.67 -5.31
C PRO A 67 -2.01 7.08 -5.23
N ARG A 68 -1.16 8.11 -5.04
CA ARG A 68 -1.59 9.52 -5.02
C ARG A 68 -1.96 10.03 -6.40
N MET A 69 -1.33 9.48 -7.45
CA MET A 69 -1.74 9.75 -8.82
C MET A 69 -3.07 9.06 -9.13
N GLU A 70 -3.25 7.82 -8.64
CA GLU A 70 -4.47 7.03 -8.81
C GLU A 70 -5.69 7.65 -8.12
N ASP A 71 -5.53 8.19 -6.90
CA ASP A 71 -6.63 8.84 -6.15
C ASP A 71 -6.84 10.31 -6.53
N GLY A 72 -6.01 10.85 -7.43
CA GLY A 72 -6.08 12.23 -7.91
C GLY A 72 -5.51 13.28 -6.97
N THR A 73 -4.91 12.89 -5.83
CA THR A 73 -4.23 13.80 -4.90
C THR A 73 -3.00 14.45 -5.55
N LEU A 74 -2.24 13.68 -6.33
CA LEU A 74 -1.12 14.15 -7.13
C LEU A 74 -1.51 14.20 -8.61
N ARG A 75 -1.66 15.41 -9.13
CA ARG A 75 -2.05 15.65 -10.53
C ARG A 75 -1.21 16.75 -11.15
N ALA A 76 -1.09 16.74 -12.49
CA ALA A 76 -0.50 17.85 -13.21
C ALA A 76 -1.38 19.11 -13.08
N ALA A 77 -0.76 20.28 -13.25
CA ALA A 77 -1.48 21.55 -13.21
C ALA A 77 -2.59 21.62 -14.28
N VAL A 78 -3.70 22.28 -13.93
CA VAL A 78 -4.89 22.42 -14.79
C VAL A 78 -4.49 23.02 -16.15
N GLY A 79 -4.98 22.41 -17.24
CA GLY A 79 -4.68 22.84 -18.62
C GLY A 79 -3.44 22.23 -19.25
N ARG A 80 -2.67 21.38 -18.55
CA ARG A 80 -1.48 20.70 -19.10
C ARG A 80 -1.71 19.21 -19.35
N THR A 81 -2.25 18.88 -20.53
CA THR A 81 -2.54 17.50 -20.97
C THR A 81 -1.31 16.59 -21.00
N HIS A 82 -0.15 17.13 -21.37
CA HIS A 82 1.10 16.37 -21.43
C HIS A 82 1.56 15.83 -20.07
N GLY A 83 1.36 16.60 -18.99
CA GLY A 83 1.77 16.19 -17.64
C GLY A 83 0.93 15.03 -17.12
N THR A 84 -0.39 15.09 -17.31
CA THR A 84 -1.30 14.00 -16.96
C THR A 84 -0.96 12.73 -17.74
N ARG A 85 -0.71 12.86 -19.05
CA ARG A 85 -0.35 11.72 -19.89
C ARG A 85 0.98 11.06 -19.47
N ALA A 86 1.98 11.85 -19.08
CA ALA A 86 3.24 11.32 -18.57
C ALA A 86 3.06 10.52 -17.27
N LEU A 87 2.20 11.00 -16.36
CA LEU A 87 1.87 10.28 -15.12
C LEU A 87 1.17 8.94 -15.41
N GLU A 88 0.20 8.93 -16.34
CA GLU A 88 -0.47 7.70 -16.79
C GLU A 88 0.50 6.67 -17.37
N ILE A 89 1.38 7.10 -18.28
CA ILE A 89 2.37 6.21 -18.90
C ILE A 89 3.32 5.65 -17.84
N ASN A 90 3.81 6.49 -16.92
CA ASN A 90 4.68 6.04 -15.84
C ASN A 90 3.98 4.99 -14.96
N LYS A 91 2.70 5.21 -14.64
CA LYS A 91 1.89 4.25 -13.89
C LYS A 91 1.78 2.91 -14.62
N MET A 92 1.50 2.92 -15.93
CA MET A 92 1.37 1.71 -16.75
C MET A 92 2.66 0.89 -16.80
N ILE A 93 3.82 1.55 -16.87
CA ILE A 93 5.12 0.91 -17.07
C ILE A 93 5.83 0.57 -15.74
N SER A 94 5.47 1.22 -14.63
CA SER A 94 6.14 1.04 -13.33
C SER A 94 6.16 -0.41 -12.84
N PHE A 95 5.08 -1.15 -13.07
CA PHE A 95 5.04 -2.57 -12.73
C PHE A 95 6.00 -3.37 -13.62
N TRP A 96 5.90 -3.18 -14.94
CA TRP A 96 6.73 -3.85 -15.93
C TRP A 96 8.22 -3.65 -15.70
N ARG A 97 8.69 -2.44 -15.37
CA ARG A 97 10.11 -2.16 -15.11
C ARG A 97 10.72 -3.12 -14.10
N ASN A 98 9.98 -3.46 -13.05
CA ASN A 98 10.41 -4.36 -11.99
C ASN A 98 10.20 -5.84 -12.34
N ALA A 99 9.15 -6.14 -13.10
CA ALA A 99 8.77 -7.51 -13.43
C ALA A 99 9.57 -8.10 -14.60
N HIS A 100 9.88 -7.29 -15.64
CA HIS A 100 10.35 -7.80 -16.93
C HIS A 100 11.59 -8.68 -16.79
N LYS A 101 12.61 -8.24 -16.03
CA LYS A 101 13.87 -8.99 -15.88
C LYS A 101 13.62 -10.36 -15.26
N ARG A 102 12.72 -10.42 -14.27
CA ARG A 102 12.37 -11.67 -13.58
C ARG A 102 11.56 -12.61 -14.47
N ILE A 103 10.71 -12.04 -15.33
CA ILE A 103 9.94 -12.80 -16.33
C ILE A 103 10.86 -13.36 -17.41
N SER A 104 11.73 -12.52 -17.99
CA SER A 104 12.66 -12.94 -19.05
C SER A 104 13.73 -13.92 -18.55
N SER A 105 14.05 -13.91 -17.26
CA SER A 105 15.02 -14.84 -16.66
C SER A 105 14.38 -16.14 -16.15
N GLN A 106 13.14 -16.44 -16.48
CA GLN A 106 12.50 -17.69 -16.07
C GLN A 106 13.21 -18.90 -16.70
N MET A 107 13.33 -19.98 -15.93
CA MET A 107 13.86 -21.23 -16.44
C MET A 107 12.76 -21.92 -17.26
N VAL A 108 12.98 -22.02 -18.57
CA VAL A 108 12.05 -22.66 -19.51
C VAL A 108 12.72 -23.91 -20.07
N VAL A 109 12.00 -25.03 -20.04
CA VAL A 109 12.42 -26.29 -20.64
C VAL A 109 11.46 -26.63 -21.77
N TRP A 110 12.00 -26.82 -22.96
CA TRP A 110 11.26 -27.25 -24.13
C TRP A 110 11.30 -28.77 -24.25
N LEU A 111 10.17 -29.37 -24.59
CA LEU A 111 10.01 -30.81 -24.72
C LEU A 111 9.98 -31.21 -26.18
N LYS A 112 10.72 -32.26 -26.53
CA LYS A 112 10.64 -32.89 -27.86
C LYS A 112 9.38 -33.73 -27.95
N LYS A 113 8.89 -33.99 -29.17
CA LYS A 113 7.71 -34.82 -29.42
C LYS A 113 7.73 -36.18 -28.72
N GLY A 114 8.90 -36.84 -28.67
CA GLY A 114 9.05 -38.14 -27.98
C GLY A 114 8.97 -38.07 -26.44
N GLU A 115 9.12 -36.87 -25.86
CA GLU A 115 9.05 -36.61 -24.42
C GLU A 115 7.63 -36.18 -24.00
N LEU A 116 6.77 -35.82 -24.97
CA LEU A 116 5.40 -35.42 -24.70
C LEU A 116 4.50 -36.62 -24.37
N PRO A 117 3.59 -36.50 -23.37
CA PRO A 117 2.61 -37.52 -23.08
C PRO A 117 1.71 -37.83 -24.30
N ARG A 118 1.29 -39.09 -24.44
CA ARG A 118 0.39 -39.53 -25.53
C ARG A 118 -0.95 -38.81 -25.54
N VAL A 119 -1.44 -38.39 -24.37
CA VAL A 119 -2.69 -37.62 -24.28
C VAL A 119 -2.56 -36.26 -24.95
N VAL A 120 -1.36 -35.65 -24.92
CA VAL A 120 -1.07 -34.39 -25.61
C VAL A 120 -0.97 -34.64 -27.11
N THR A 121 -0.10 -35.56 -27.53
CA THR A 121 0.21 -35.76 -28.96
C THR A 121 -0.93 -36.36 -29.78
N ARG A 122 -1.95 -36.95 -29.14
CA ARG A 122 -3.17 -37.45 -29.80
C ARG A 122 -4.36 -36.49 -29.68
N HIS A 123 -4.21 -35.37 -28.97
CA HIS A 123 -5.29 -34.41 -28.81
C HIS A 123 -5.57 -33.69 -30.14
N PRO A 124 -6.83 -33.41 -30.50
CA PRO A 124 -7.16 -32.69 -31.74
C PRO A 124 -6.45 -31.33 -31.88
N ASP A 125 -6.26 -30.63 -30.75
CA ASP A 125 -5.61 -29.31 -30.71
C ASP A 125 -4.06 -29.38 -30.65
N TYR A 126 -3.47 -30.57 -30.78
CA TYR A 126 -2.01 -30.70 -30.86
C TYR A 126 -1.50 -30.32 -32.24
N ASN A 127 -0.50 -29.43 -32.27
CA ASN A 127 0.16 -28.98 -33.48
C ASN A 127 1.65 -29.29 -33.40
N GLU A 128 2.17 -30.12 -34.30
CA GLU A 128 3.58 -30.51 -34.32
C GLU A 128 4.53 -29.35 -34.65
N GLU A 129 4.03 -28.27 -35.26
CA GLU A 129 4.81 -27.05 -35.55
C GLU A 129 4.98 -26.14 -34.32
N GLU A 130 4.19 -26.36 -33.26
CA GLU A 130 4.25 -25.57 -32.03
C GLU A 130 5.27 -26.11 -31.02
N ASN A 131 5.80 -25.20 -30.19
CA ASN A 131 6.71 -25.56 -29.12
C ASN A 131 5.94 -25.82 -27.83
N TYR A 132 6.08 -27.03 -27.29
CA TYR A 132 5.55 -27.40 -25.99
C TYR A 132 6.67 -27.44 -24.96
N GLY A 133 6.43 -26.85 -23.80
CA GLY A 133 7.43 -26.75 -22.75
C GLY A 133 6.82 -26.47 -21.40
N ALA A 134 7.68 -26.34 -20.40
CA ALA A 134 7.30 -26.00 -19.05
C ALA A 134 8.21 -24.90 -18.51
N ILE A 135 7.59 -23.99 -17.75
CA ILE A 135 8.31 -23.05 -16.90
C ILE A 135 8.57 -23.77 -15.58
N LEU A 136 9.80 -23.70 -15.09
CA LEU A 136 10.22 -24.33 -13.84
C LEU A 136 10.64 -23.25 -12.83
N PRO A 137 9.70 -22.76 -12.00
CA PRO A 137 9.99 -21.78 -10.97
C PRO A 137 10.97 -22.33 -9.93
N GLN A 138 12.01 -21.56 -9.59
CA GLN A 138 12.98 -21.93 -8.56
C GLN A 138 12.46 -21.55 -7.17
N VAL A 139 11.48 -22.32 -6.69
CA VAL A 139 10.82 -22.07 -5.39
C VAL A 139 11.71 -22.52 -4.24
N VAL A 140 12.05 -21.59 -3.33
CA VAL A 140 12.64 -21.91 -2.03
C VAL A 140 11.51 -22.19 -1.06
N THR A 141 11.29 -23.45 -0.71
CA THR A 141 10.10 -23.92 0.05
C THR A 141 9.95 -23.27 1.43
N ALA A 142 11.04 -23.03 2.14
CA ALA A 142 11.07 -22.36 3.45
C ALA A 142 12.00 -21.14 3.43
N GLY A 143 11.82 -20.25 2.44
CA GLY A 143 12.73 -19.12 2.20
C GLY A 143 12.59 -17.95 3.17
N THR A 144 11.61 -17.96 4.07
CA THR A 144 11.40 -16.90 5.08
C THR A 144 11.43 -17.46 6.50
N ILE A 145 11.55 -16.58 7.52
CA ILE A 145 11.51 -16.97 8.94
C ILE A 145 10.18 -17.68 9.28
N THR A 146 9.07 -17.29 8.64
CA THR A 146 7.75 -17.93 8.80
C THR A 146 7.60 -19.23 8.01
N ARG A 147 8.68 -19.69 7.37
CA ARG A 147 8.74 -20.85 6.45
C ARG A 147 7.82 -20.73 5.23
N ARG A 148 7.33 -19.53 4.90
CA ARG A 148 6.65 -19.29 3.62
C ARG A 148 7.64 -19.46 2.48
N ALA A 149 7.16 -20.04 1.39
CA ALA A 149 7.92 -20.21 0.17
C ALA A 149 8.28 -18.86 -0.45
N VAL A 150 9.43 -18.81 -1.12
CA VAL A 150 9.93 -17.63 -1.80
C VAL A 150 10.25 -17.98 -3.24
N GLU A 151 9.67 -17.22 -4.16
CA GLU A 151 10.01 -17.21 -5.58
C GLU A 151 9.66 -15.81 -6.11
N PRO A 152 10.57 -15.13 -6.81
CA PRO A 152 10.45 -13.70 -7.06
C PRO A 152 9.48 -13.30 -8.18
N THR A 153 8.93 -14.24 -8.97
CA THR A 153 8.08 -13.95 -10.14
C THR A 153 6.65 -14.40 -9.93
N TRP A 154 6.43 -15.71 -9.81
CA TRP A 154 5.14 -16.38 -9.74
C TRP A 154 4.48 -16.25 -8.37
N LEU A 155 5.24 -16.36 -7.26
CA LEU A 155 4.69 -16.14 -5.92
C LEU A 155 4.46 -14.65 -5.59
N THR A 156 4.92 -13.74 -6.45
CA THR A 156 4.65 -12.30 -6.34
C THR A 156 3.77 -11.77 -7.48
N ALA A 157 3.29 -12.66 -8.35
CA ALA A 157 2.48 -12.28 -9.50
C ALA A 157 1.17 -11.64 -9.04
N SER A 158 0.90 -10.43 -9.54
CA SER A 158 -0.34 -9.73 -9.26
C SER A 158 -1.50 -10.25 -10.11
N ASN A 159 -2.71 -9.90 -9.73
CA ASN A 159 -3.86 -10.01 -10.63
C ASN A 159 -3.76 -8.98 -11.76
N ALA A 160 -4.35 -9.30 -12.91
CA ALA A 160 -4.38 -8.44 -14.07
C ALA A 160 -5.08 -7.10 -13.76
N ARG A 161 -4.49 -6.01 -14.21
CA ARG A 161 -5.06 -4.67 -14.17
C ARG A 161 -4.82 -3.98 -15.52
N ALA A 162 -5.88 -3.43 -16.09
CA ALA A 162 -5.83 -2.77 -17.41
C ALA A 162 -4.83 -1.60 -17.48
N ASP A 163 -4.52 -1.00 -16.34
CA ASP A 163 -3.63 0.16 -16.21
C ASP A 163 -2.18 -0.21 -15.88
N ARG A 164 -1.78 -1.49 -15.99
CA ARG A 164 -0.43 -1.98 -15.66
C ARG A 164 0.03 -3.08 -16.60
N VAL A 165 1.07 -2.79 -17.39
CA VAL A 165 1.68 -3.76 -18.32
C VAL A 165 2.37 -4.88 -17.54
N GLY A 166 2.14 -6.14 -17.94
CA GLY A 166 2.70 -7.34 -17.32
C GLY A 166 1.94 -7.84 -16.10
N SER A 167 0.89 -7.14 -15.66
CA SER A 167 0.05 -7.60 -14.56
C SER A 167 -0.78 -8.85 -14.93
N GLU A 168 -0.96 -9.06 -16.24
CA GLU A 168 -1.62 -10.17 -16.90
C GLU A 168 -0.76 -11.43 -17.05
N LEU A 169 0.47 -11.44 -16.55
CA LEU A 169 1.42 -12.56 -16.70
C LEU A 169 0.81 -13.93 -16.39
N LYS A 170 -0.03 -14.03 -15.35
CA LYS A 170 -0.68 -15.30 -14.98
C LYS A 170 -1.55 -15.88 -16.10
N ALA A 171 -2.19 -15.02 -16.90
CA ALA A 171 -3.05 -15.44 -18.01
C ALA A 171 -2.26 -15.97 -19.21
N MET A 172 -0.95 -15.70 -19.26
CA MET A 172 -0.06 -16.21 -20.31
C MET A 172 0.40 -17.65 -20.03
N VAL A 173 0.14 -18.17 -18.83
CA VAL A 173 0.44 -19.58 -18.51
C VAL A 173 -0.65 -20.46 -19.11
N GLN A 174 -0.26 -21.24 -20.10
CA GLN A 174 -1.14 -22.18 -20.80
C GLN A 174 -0.93 -23.60 -20.30
N VAL A 175 -1.91 -24.45 -20.59
CA VAL A 175 -1.84 -25.90 -20.34
C VAL A 175 -1.61 -26.64 -21.65
N PRO A 176 -0.92 -27.79 -21.62
CA PRO A 176 -0.81 -28.63 -22.80
C PRO A 176 -2.19 -29.19 -23.21
N PRO A 177 -2.40 -29.47 -24.51
CA PRO A 177 -3.61 -30.13 -25.02
C PRO A 177 -4.03 -31.34 -24.19
N GLY A 178 -5.33 -31.46 -23.89
CA GLY A 178 -5.89 -32.54 -23.06
C GLY A 178 -5.73 -32.35 -21.54
N TYR A 179 -5.14 -31.24 -21.07
CA TYR A 179 -5.03 -30.92 -19.65
C TYR A 179 -5.82 -29.66 -19.27
N SER A 180 -5.98 -29.45 -17.96
CA SER A 180 -6.60 -28.25 -17.38
C SER A 180 -5.94 -27.91 -16.05
N LEU A 181 -5.81 -26.61 -15.74
CA LEU A 181 -5.40 -26.15 -14.42
C LEU A 181 -6.64 -26.03 -13.53
N VAL A 182 -6.66 -26.80 -12.45
CA VAL A 182 -7.70 -26.71 -11.41
C VAL A 182 -7.05 -26.11 -10.18
N GLY A 183 -7.63 -25.03 -9.67
CA GLY A 183 -7.14 -24.35 -8.48
C GLY A 183 -8.28 -23.75 -7.68
N ALA A 184 -8.05 -23.59 -6.38
CA ALA A 184 -8.94 -22.89 -5.46
C ALA A 184 -8.11 -21.96 -4.58
N ASP A 185 -8.68 -20.81 -4.23
CA ASP A 185 -8.11 -19.89 -3.25
C ASP A 185 -9.00 -19.89 -2.01
N VAL A 186 -8.36 -19.91 -0.83
CA VAL A 186 -9.07 -19.91 0.43
C VAL A 186 -9.20 -18.47 0.90
N ASP A 187 -10.41 -17.94 0.81
CA ASP A 187 -10.71 -16.58 1.25
C ASP A 187 -10.30 -16.38 2.72
N SER A 188 -9.48 -15.36 2.96
CA SER A 188 -9.15 -14.89 4.31
C SER A 188 -8.61 -15.98 5.26
N GLN A 189 -7.87 -16.98 4.75
CA GLN A 189 -7.37 -18.12 5.54
C GLN A 189 -6.71 -17.72 6.87
N GLU A 190 -5.92 -16.64 6.87
CA GLU A 190 -5.18 -16.17 8.04
C GLU A 190 -6.10 -15.57 9.11
N LEU A 191 -7.17 -14.90 8.68
CA LEU A 191 -8.19 -14.38 9.60
C LEU A 191 -8.96 -15.52 10.25
N TRP A 192 -9.24 -16.59 9.49
CA TRP A 192 -9.97 -17.74 10.01
C TRP A 192 -9.15 -18.48 11.06
N ILE A 193 -7.86 -18.72 10.81
CA ILE A 193 -6.94 -19.30 11.78
C ILE A 193 -6.86 -18.43 13.04
N ALA A 194 -6.70 -17.11 12.90
CA ALA A 194 -6.67 -16.19 14.03
C ALA A 194 -7.98 -16.22 14.85
N ALA A 195 -9.12 -16.34 14.17
CA ALA A 195 -10.43 -16.38 14.83
C ALA A 195 -10.58 -17.65 15.66
N VAL A 196 -10.32 -18.81 15.04
CA VAL A 196 -10.44 -20.12 15.71
C VAL A 196 -9.52 -20.19 16.93
N LEU A 197 -8.26 -19.73 16.81
CA LEU A 197 -7.32 -19.70 17.93
C LEU A 197 -7.82 -18.79 19.07
N GLY A 198 -8.33 -17.61 18.75
CA GLY A 198 -8.87 -16.69 19.75
C GLY A 198 -10.12 -17.24 20.46
N GLU A 199 -11.01 -17.88 19.70
CA GLU A 199 -12.29 -18.40 20.19
C GLU A 199 -12.13 -19.67 21.02
N ALA A 200 -11.20 -20.54 20.66
CA ALA A 200 -10.83 -21.70 21.45
C ALA A 200 -10.42 -21.32 22.88
N HIS A 201 -9.64 -20.24 23.03
CA HIS A 201 -9.24 -19.73 24.34
C HIS A 201 -10.35 -18.94 25.05
N PHE A 202 -11.22 -18.24 24.32
CA PHE A 202 -12.22 -17.37 24.92
C PHE A 202 -13.42 -18.13 25.50
N ALA A 203 -14.13 -18.88 24.66
CA ALA A 203 -15.35 -19.60 25.07
C ALA A 203 -15.42 -21.03 24.52
N GLY A 204 -14.41 -21.48 23.76
CA GLY A 204 -14.38 -22.83 23.20
C GLY A 204 -15.42 -23.08 22.09
N MET A 205 -15.99 -22.02 21.51
CA MET A 205 -17.08 -22.12 20.53
C MET A 205 -16.79 -21.26 19.30
N HIS A 206 -16.91 -21.84 18.11
CA HIS A 206 -16.72 -21.10 16.86
C HIS A 206 -17.77 -20.00 16.68
N GLY A 207 -17.35 -18.84 16.20
CA GLY A 207 -18.20 -17.67 15.97
C GLY A 207 -18.69 -16.98 17.24
N CYS A 208 -18.17 -17.33 18.43
CA CYS A 208 -18.57 -16.70 19.69
C CYS A 208 -18.06 -15.26 19.83
N THR A 209 -17.10 -14.83 19.00
CA THR A 209 -16.59 -13.45 18.98
C THR A 209 -17.12 -12.70 17.76
N ALA A 210 -17.22 -11.38 17.85
CA ALA A 210 -17.58 -10.55 16.69
C ALA A 210 -16.61 -10.78 15.50
N PHE A 211 -15.32 -10.94 15.79
CA PHE A 211 -14.30 -11.25 14.80
C PHE A 211 -14.58 -12.60 14.10
N GLY A 212 -14.73 -13.69 14.85
CA GLY A 212 -15.01 -15.00 14.28
C GLY A 212 -16.37 -15.08 13.60
N TRP A 213 -17.41 -14.44 14.13
CA TRP A 213 -18.71 -14.34 13.47
C TRP A 213 -18.62 -13.67 12.09
N MET A 214 -17.90 -12.54 12.01
CA MET A 214 -17.69 -11.82 10.75
C MET A 214 -16.85 -12.62 9.75
N THR A 215 -15.94 -13.48 10.20
CA THR A 215 -15.15 -14.35 9.31
C THR A 215 -15.91 -15.61 8.89
N LEU A 216 -16.75 -16.16 9.78
CA LEU A 216 -17.48 -17.41 9.55
C LEU A 216 -18.73 -17.21 8.67
N GLN A 217 -19.54 -16.20 8.99
CA GLN A 217 -20.85 -15.97 8.36
C GLN A 217 -20.89 -14.69 7.51
N GLY A 218 -19.92 -13.79 7.68
CA GLY A 218 -19.90 -12.50 7.00
C GLY A 218 -19.70 -12.65 5.49
N LYS A 219 -20.52 -11.93 4.72
CA LYS A 219 -20.48 -11.94 3.25
C LYS A 219 -20.07 -10.57 2.71
N LYS A 220 -19.16 -10.57 1.73
CA LYS A 220 -18.75 -9.37 0.99
C LYS A 220 -19.93 -8.68 0.31
N SER A 221 -20.81 -9.46 -0.34
CA SER A 221 -22.00 -8.93 -1.04
C SER A 221 -22.93 -8.15 -0.13
N ASN A 222 -23.01 -8.55 1.14
CA ASN A 222 -23.93 -7.96 2.12
C ASN A 222 -23.21 -6.93 3.01
N ALA A 223 -21.94 -6.60 2.72
CA ALA A 223 -21.09 -5.75 3.55
C ALA A 223 -21.05 -6.18 5.04
N THR A 224 -21.13 -7.49 5.29
CA THR A 224 -21.12 -8.09 6.64
C THR A 224 -19.80 -8.76 6.99
N ASP A 225 -18.91 -8.94 6.02
CA ASP A 225 -17.56 -9.43 6.26
C ASP A 225 -16.71 -8.40 7.04
N LEU A 226 -15.67 -8.90 7.71
CA LEU A 226 -14.79 -8.10 8.55
C LEU A 226 -14.27 -6.85 7.83
N HIS A 227 -13.84 -6.97 6.57
CA HIS A 227 -13.27 -5.84 5.84
C HIS A 227 -14.30 -4.75 5.56
N SER A 228 -15.52 -5.11 5.16
CA SER A 228 -16.58 -4.15 4.90
C SER A 228 -17.05 -3.47 6.19
N LYS A 229 -17.14 -4.22 7.29
CA LYS A 229 -17.47 -3.63 8.60
C LYS A 229 -16.40 -2.66 9.08
N THR A 230 -15.12 -3.03 9.01
CA THR A 230 -14.01 -2.11 9.31
C THR A 230 -14.03 -0.86 8.42
N ALA A 231 -14.27 -1.03 7.12
CA ALA A 231 -14.38 0.07 6.16
C ALA A 231 -15.50 1.05 6.54
N ALA A 232 -16.69 0.54 6.86
CA ALA A 232 -17.84 1.34 7.25
C ALA A 232 -17.61 2.07 8.59
N THR A 233 -17.06 1.39 9.61
CA THR A 233 -16.79 2.00 10.92
C THR A 233 -15.82 3.17 10.84
N VAL A 234 -14.80 3.07 9.97
CA VAL A 234 -13.72 4.07 9.93
C VAL A 234 -13.91 5.09 8.79
N GLY A 235 -14.80 4.80 7.83
CA GLY A 235 -15.04 5.64 6.66
C GLY A 235 -13.90 5.56 5.65
N ILE A 236 -13.41 4.35 5.35
CA ILE A 236 -12.35 4.08 4.38
C ILE A 236 -12.82 3.06 3.34
N SER A 237 -12.07 2.89 2.25
CA SER A 237 -12.37 1.85 1.27
C SER A 237 -12.15 0.45 1.86
N ARG A 238 -12.85 -0.56 1.31
CA ARG A 238 -12.66 -1.96 1.72
C ARG A 238 -11.22 -2.45 1.49
N GLU A 239 -10.56 -2.00 0.43
CA GLU A 239 -9.17 -2.37 0.16
C GLU A 239 -8.22 -1.76 1.21
N HIS A 240 -8.45 -0.52 1.64
CA HIS A 240 -7.71 0.06 2.78
C HIS A 240 -7.99 -0.72 4.07
N ALA A 241 -9.24 -1.10 4.32
CA ALA A 241 -9.62 -1.89 5.48
C ALA A 241 -8.99 -3.29 5.53
N LYS A 242 -8.69 -3.90 4.37
CA LYS A 242 -7.88 -5.14 4.33
C LYS A 242 -6.51 -4.91 4.94
N VAL A 243 -5.79 -3.88 4.49
CA VAL A 243 -4.45 -3.54 5.00
C VAL A 243 -4.49 -3.36 6.52
N PHE A 244 -5.51 -2.68 7.05
CA PHE A 244 -5.71 -2.55 8.50
C PHE A 244 -5.90 -3.89 9.20
N ASN A 245 -6.83 -4.72 8.72
CA ASN A 245 -7.15 -5.98 9.36
C ASN A 245 -5.95 -6.93 9.38
N TYR A 246 -5.21 -7.03 8.26
CA TYR A 246 -4.01 -7.84 8.17
C TYR A 246 -2.88 -7.27 9.05
N GLY A 247 -2.59 -5.97 8.97
CA GLY A 247 -1.59 -5.35 9.85
C GLY A 247 -1.87 -5.61 11.32
N ARG A 248 -3.15 -5.52 11.72
CA ARG A 248 -3.58 -5.78 13.10
C ARG A 248 -3.35 -7.22 13.55
N ILE A 249 -3.72 -8.22 12.74
CA ILE A 249 -3.51 -9.64 13.14
C ILE A 249 -2.02 -9.98 13.24
N TYR A 250 -1.18 -9.26 12.52
CA TYR A 250 0.28 -9.38 12.60
C TYR A 250 0.91 -8.58 13.77
N GLY A 251 0.09 -8.06 14.69
CA GLY A 251 0.56 -7.40 15.90
C GLY A 251 0.70 -5.88 15.79
N ALA A 252 0.26 -5.26 14.70
CA ALA A 252 0.26 -3.80 14.61
C ALA A 252 -0.74 -3.18 15.59
N GLY A 253 -0.22 -2.31 16.45
CA GLY A 253 -0.99 -1.59 17.47
C GLY A 253 -1.65 -0.30 16.95
N GLN A 254 -2.34 0.39 17.87
CA GLN A 254 -3.05 1.64 17.57
C GLN A 254 -2.19 2.71 16.86
N PRO A 255 -0.91 2.96 17.23
CA PRO A 255 -0.10 3.97 16.54
C PRO A 255 0.13 3.68 15.05
N PHE A 256 0.20 2.40 14.67
CA PHE A 256 0.27 2.00 13.26
C PHE A 256 -1.04 2.34 12.55
N ALA A 257 -2.18 2.04 13.19
CA ALA A 257 -3.48 2.34 12.62
C ALA A 257 -3.70 3.84 12.42
N GLU A 258 -3.34 4.67 13.40
CA GLU A 258 -3.40 6.14 13.29
C GLU A 258 -2.58 6.66 12.11
N ARG A 259 -1.31 6.22 12.00
CA ARG A 259 -0.44 6.61 10.89
C ARG A 259 -1.02 6.21 9.54
N LEU A 260 -1.53 4.98 9.45
CA LEU A 260 -2.11 4.46 8.22
C LEU A 260 -3.39 5.22 7.84
N LEU A 261 -4.22 5.62 8.81
CA LEU A 261 -5.41 6.43 8.55
C LEU A 261 -5.07 7.80 7.99
N MET A 262 -4.08 8.46 8.59
CA MET A 262 -3.60 9.77 8.11
C MET A 262 -2.95 9.65 6.72
N GLN A 263 -2.31 8.52 6.42
CA GLN A 263 -1.83 8.24 5.07
C GLN A 263 -2.99 8.10 4.08
N PHE A 264 -4.04 7.35 4.39
CA PHE A 264 -5.17 7.19 3.46
C PHE A 264 -6.03 8.44 3.33
N ASN A 265 -6.07 9.29 4.37
CA ASN A 265 -6.81 10.54 4.35
C ASN A 265 -5.99 11.65 5.01
N HIS A 266 -5.35 12.47 4.18
CA HIS A 266 -4.51 13.59 4.59
C HIS A 266 -5.29 14.72 5.28
N ARG A 267 -6.63 14.69 5.25
CA ARG A 267 -7.49 15.67 5.95
C ARG A 267 -7.80 15.28 7.39
N LEU A 268 -7.47 14.04 7.81
CA LEU A 268 -7.65 13.62 9.20
C LEU A 268 -6.58 14.27 10.07
N THR A 269 -7.03 14.93 11.14
CA THR A 269 -6.11 15.35 12.21
C THR A 269 -5.63 14.13 12.99
N GLN A 270 -4.51 14.26 13.70
CA GLN A 270 -3.98 13.19 14.54
C GLN A 270 -5.01 12.75 15.60
N GLN A 271 -5.74 13.70 16.19
CA GLN A 271 -6.79 13.43 17.16
C GLN A 271 -7.95 12.63 16.56
N GLN A 272 -8.43 13.01 15.37
CA GLN A 272 -9.48 12.27 14.67
C GLN A 272 -9.01 10.86 14.25
N ALA A 273 -7.75 10.72 13.83
CA ALA A 273 -7.17 9.42 13.49
C ALA A 273 -7.10 8.51 14.73
N ARG A 274 -6.75 9.06 15.88
CA ARG A 274 -6.73 8.37 17.18
C ARG A 274 -8.11 7.88 17.58
N GLU A 275 -9.12 8.74 17.54
CA GLU A 275 -10.51 8.40 17.89
C GLU A 275 -11.06 7.31 16.97
N LYS A 276 -10.85 7.45 15.66
CA LYS A 276 -11.24 6.43 14.66
C LYS A 276 -10.54 5.10 14.87
N ALA A 277 -9.25 5.11 15.18
CA ALA A 277 -8.51 3.89 15.49
C ALA A 277 -9.09 3.23 16.76
N GLN A 278 -9.29 3.98 17.84
CA GLN A 278 -9.88 3.46 19.09
C GLN A 278 -11.25 2.83 18.86
N GLN A 279 -12.14 3.50 18.13
CA GLN A 279 -13.45 2.99 17.77
C GLN A 279 -13.35 1.69 16.97
N MET A 280 -12.47 1.63 15.97
CA MET A 280 -12.23 0.43 15.17
C MET A 280 -11.80 -0.76 16.04
N TYR A 281 -10.82 -0.57 16.93
CA TYR A 281 -10.34 -1.62 17.82
C TYR A 281 -11.44 -2.07 18.80
N ALA A 282 -12.20 -1.13 19.37
CA ALA A 282 -13.30 -1.45 20.28
C ALA A 282 -14.39 -2.32 19.60
N VAL A 283 -14.80 -1.98 18.38
CA VAL A 283 -15.85 -2.71 17.64
C VAL A 283 -15.42 -4.11 17.24
N THR A 284 -14.15 -4.31 16.90
CA THR A 284 -13.69 -5.55 16.25
C THR A 284 -12.88 -6.48 17.16
N LYS A 285 -12.19 -5.95 18.17
CA LYS A 285 -11.43 -6.72 19.18
C LYS A 285 -12.09 -6.72 20.55
N GLY A 286 -12.94 -5.73 20.83
CA GLY A 286 -13.48 -5.50 22.17
C GLY A 286 -12.49 -4.79 23.09
N ILE A 287 -12.91 -4.61 24.34
CA ILE A 287 -12.12 -3.95 25.39
C ILE A 287 -11.56 -5.03 26.30
N ARG A 288 -10.25 -5.01 26.56
CA ARG A 288 -9.64 -5.92 27.53
C ARG A 288 -10.23 -5.60 28.91
N ARG A 289 -10.90 -6.59 29.50
CA ARG A 289 -11.37 -6.55 30.89
C ARG A 289 -10.49 -7.47 31.73
N PHE A 290 -10.25 -7.09 32.97
CA PHE A 290 -9.64 -7.97 33.95
C PHE A 290 -10.77 -8.66 34.72
N ARG A 291 -10.69 -9.98 34.87
CA ARG A 291 -11.52 -10.70 35.84
C ARG A 291 -10.82 -10.51 37.18
N LEU A 292 -11.47 -9.82 38.11
CA LEU A 292 -10.99 -9.77 39.49
C LEU A 292 -10.97 -11.21 40.01
N SER A 293 -9.87 -11.63 40.62
CA SER A 293 -9.84 -12.88 41.38
C SER A 293 -10.77 -12.72 42.57
N GLU A 294 -11.56 -13.74 42.86
CA GLU A 294 -12.22 -13.86 44.16
C GLU A 294 -11.12 -14.21 45.17
N GLU A 295 -10.49 -13.17 45.72
CA GLU A 295 -9.95 -13.19 47.09
C GLU A 295 -10.92 -12.38 47.98
#